data_AF-A0AA88M923-F1
#
_entry.id   AF-A0AA88M923-F1
#
_cell.length_a   1.000
_cell.length_b   1.000
_cell.length_c   1.000
_cell.angle_alpha   90.00
_cell.angle_beta   90.00
_cell.angle_gamma   90.00
#
_symmetry.space_group_name_H-M   'P 1'
#
loop_
_entity.id
_entity.type
_entity.pdbx_description
1 polymer ?
#
loop_
_entity_poly.entity_id
_entity_poly.type
_entity_poly.pdbx_seq_one_letter_code
_entity_poly.pdbx_strand_id
1 'polypeptide(L)'
;MNSIKMGKFMKPGKVVMVLAGRYAGRKAVIVKNIDDGTTDRPYSHALVAGIDRYPRKVTTTMGKKKIAKRSKIKAFVKVFNYNHLMPTRYSVDIPLDKTVVNKDVFRDPALKRKARREAKIKFEERYKTGKNKRRRSGAPAAEKQKLKEQDHDRGEITFTMFSDEDFSLVMDNPQQSQDTLEGIQALINKYKKQYGQLIEQQHELSAARDEQRKLAGEFKQRTEKLVKSTKLDQESFRSSMETRRHR
;
A
#
# COMPACT_ATOMS: atom_id res chain seq x y z
N MET A 1 30.14 9.71 -42.99
CA MET A 1 29.90 8.35 -42.43
C MET A 1 29.05 8.49 -41.18
N ASN A 2 27.75 8.22 -41.27
CA ASN A 2 26.89 8.21 -40.09
C ASN A 2 27.24 6.98 -39.25
N SER A 3 28.01 7.19 -38.18
CA SER A 3 28.25 6.20 -37.14
C SER A 3 26.89 5.69 -36.64
N ILE A 4 26.60 4.40 -36.86
CA ILE A 4 25.43 3.73 -36.29
C ILE A 4 25.65 3.72 -34.78
N LYS A 5 25.10 4.72 -34.07
CA LYS A 5 25.13 4.79 -32.61
C LYS A 5 24.31 3.63 -32.04
N MET A 6 25.02 2.57 -31.64
CA MET A 6 24.46 1.44 -30.88
C MET A 6 23.73 1.97 -29.63
N GLY A 7 22.46 1.57 -29.45
CA GLY A 7 21.62 2.07 -28.36
C GLY A 7 22.04 1.55 -27.00
N LYS A 8 22.33 2.45 -26.05
CA LYS A 8 22.61 2.08 -24.65
C LYS A 8 21.38 1.43 -24.00
N PHE A 9 21.55 0.24 -23.40
CA PHE A 9 20.45 -0.51 -22.77
C PHE A 9 20.36 -0.32 -21.24
N MET A 10 21.44 0.14 -20.59
CA MET A 10 21.49 0.44 -19.15
C MET A 10 20.89 1.82 -18.86
N LYS A 11 19.57 1.92 -19.01
CA LYS A 11 18.81 3.16 -18.79
C LYS A 11 18.06 3.14 -17.44
N PRO A 12 17.76 4.31 -16.85
CA PRO A 12 16.85 4.39 -15.70
C PRO A 12 15.51 3.68 -15.96
N GLY A 13 14.97 3.03 -14.94
CA GLY A 13 13.74 2.24 -15.03
C GLY A 13 13.93 0.82 -15.61
N LYS A 14 15.13 0.44 -16.05
CA LYS A 14 15.44 -0.94 -16.43
C LYS A 14 15.64 -1.81 -15.19
N VAL A 15 15.13 -3.04 -15.28
CA VAL A 15 15.31 -4.05 -14.26
C VAL A 15 16.64 -4.76 -14.48
N VAL A 16 17.40 -4.86 -13.40
CA VAL A 16 18.68 -5.55 -13.34
C VAL A 16 18.64 -6.60 -12.24
N MET A 17 19.45 -7.64 -12.38
CA MET A 17 19.68 -8.63 -11.33
C MET A 17 21.10 -8.45 -10.82
N VAL A 18 21.26 -8.39 -9.49
CA VAL A 18 22.57 -8.24 -8.87
C VAL A 18 23.29 -9.58 -8.86
N LEU A 19 24.53 -9.61 -9.34
CA LEU A 19 25.35 -10.82 -9.43
C LEU A 19 26.24 -11.03 -8.19
N ALA A 20 26.75 -9.95 -7.60
CA ALA A 20 27.79 -10.03 -6.57
C ALA A 20 27.44 -9.29 -5.27
N GLY A 21 28.07 -9.72 -4.17
CA GLY A 21 27.97 -9.15 -2.83
C GLY A 21 26.69 -9.54 -2.07
N ARG A 22 26.44 -8.86 -0.95
CA ARG A 22 25.31 -9.16 -0.03
C ARG A 22 23.93 -9.28 -0.70
N TYR A 23 23.72 -8.57 -1.81
CA TYR A 23 22.44 -8.55 -2.52
C TYR A 23 22.44 -9.40 -3.80
N ALA A 24 23.38 -10.33 -3.95
CA ALA A 24 23.40 -11.26 -5.08
C ALA A 24 22.06 -12.01 -5.23
N GLY A 25 21.63 -12.24 -6.47
CA GLY A 25 20.33 -12.83 -6.83
C GLY A 25 19.11 -11.93 -6.59
N ARG A 26 19.29 -10.70 -6.09
CA ARG A 26 18.19 -9.75 -5.89
C ARG A 26 17.92 -8.95 -7.16
N LYS A 27 16.63 -8.74 -7.44
CA LYS A 27 16.13 -7.88 -8.51
C LYS A 27 16.13 -6.44 -8.04
N ALA A 28 16.48 -5.57 -8.95
CA ALA A 28 16.55 -4.15 -8.68
C ALA A 28 16.27 -3.32 -9.94
N VAL A 29 16.05 -2.03 -9.74
CA VAL A 29 15.77 -1.06 -10.80
C VAL A 29 16.89 -0.02 -10.80
N ILE A 30 17.38 0.31 -12.00
CA ILE A 30 18.34 1.40 -12.18
C ILE A 30 17.60 2.72 -11.94
N VAL A 31 18.07 3.51 -10.99
CA VAL A 31 17.55 4.86 -10.69
C VAL A 31 18.33 5.90 -11.48
N LYS A 32 19.66 5.81 -11.44
CA LYS A 32 20.57 6.69 -12.16
C LYS A 32 21.72 5.87 -12.72
N ASN A 33 21.95 5.97 -14.03
CA ASN A 33 23.09 5.37 -14.72
C ASN A 33 24.25 6.38 -14.75
N ILE A 34 25.47 5.91 -14.56
CA ILE A 34 26.71 6.70 -14.68
C ILE A 34 27.68 5.88 -15.52
N ASP A 35 27.75 6.23 -16.80
CA ASP A 35 28.52 5.46 -17.77
C ASP A 35 30.01 5.83 -17.75
N ASP A 36 30.32 7.13 -17.59
CA ASP A 36 31.68 7.66 -17.74
C ASP A 36 32.47 7.68 -16.40
N GLY A 37 31.89 7.12 -15.33
CA GLY A 37 32.48 7.14 -14.00
C GLY A 37 32.34 8.49 -13.27
N THR A 38 32.92 8.57 -12.08
CA THR A 38 33.04 9.80 -11.26
C THR A 38 34.44 9.87 -10.67
N THR A 39 34.84 11.03 -10.17
CA THR A 39 36.12 11.22 -9.45
C THR A 39 36.36 10.15 -8.38
N ASP A 40 35.33 9.82 -7.59
CA ASP A 40 35.43 8.82 -6.52
C ASP A 40 35.50 7.37 -7.04
N ARG A 41 34.99 7.13 -8.26
CA ARG A 41 34.78 5.79 -8.83
C ARG A 41 34.95 5.88 -10.35
N PRO A 42 36.15 5.62 -10.88
CA PRO A 42 36.46 5.83 -12.29
C PRO A 42 35.75 4.83 -13.23
N TYR A 43 35.19 3.74 -12.69
CA TYR A 43 34.48 2.72 -13.45
C TYR A 43 32.99 3.04 -13.65
N SER A 44 32.38 2.49 -14.71
CA SER A 44 30.95 2.61 -14.98
C SER A 44 30.08 1.95 -13.90
N HIS A 45 29.08 2.67 -13.40
CA HIS A 45 28.26 2.22 -12.29
C HIS A 45 26.83 2.78 -12.33
N ALA A 46 25.90 2.11 -11.65
CA ALA A 46 24.54 2.58 -11.47
C ALA A 46 24.20 2.73 -9.99
N LEU A 47 23.40 3.75 -9.70
CA LEU A 47 22.60 3.82 -8.50
C LEU A 47 21.35 2.95 -8.69
N VAL A 48 21.18 1.99 -7.80
CA VAL A 48 20.17 0.94 -7.92
C VAL A 48 19.32 0.89 -6.65
N ALA A 49 18.01 0.79 -6.84
CA ALA A 49 17.04 0.51 -5.79
C ALA A 49 16.45 -0.89 -6.00
N GLY A 50 16.55 -1.75 -4.99
CA GLY A 50 16.18 -3.17 -5.13
C GLY A 50 15.44 -3.73 -3.93
N ILE A 51 15.00 -4.99 -4.08
CA ILE A 51 14.23 -5.70 -3.07
C ILE A 51 15.13 -6.71 -2.35
N ASP A 52 15.40 -6.47 -1.06
CA ASP A 52 16.13 -7.39 -0.18
C ASP A 52 15.21 -8.54 0.24
N ARG A 53 14.06 -8.21 0.82
CA ARG A 53 13.04 -9.19 1.22
C ARG A 53 11.83 -9.08 0.30
N TYR A 54 11.64 -10.11 -0.52
CA TYR A 54 10.47 -10.23 -1.39
C TYR A 54 9.18 -10.48 -0.61
N PRO A 55 8.03 -10.01 -1.12
CA PRO A 55 6.74 -10.37 -0.56
C PRO A 55 6.50 -11.88 -0.74
N ARG A 56 5.84 -12.49 0.24
CA ARG A 56 5.51 -13.93 0.22
C ARG A 56 4.19 -14.16 -0.50
N LYS A 57 3.99 -15.37 -1.05
CA LYS A 57 2.71 -15.76 -1.68
C LYS A 57 1.55 -15.60 -0.70
N VAL A 58 0.49 -14.94 -1.15
CA VAL A 58 -0.78 -14.78 -0.46
C VAL A 58 -1.81 -15.71 -1.10
N THR A 59 -2.66 -16.33 -0.27
CA THR A 59 -3.82 -17.15 -0.68
C THR A 59 -5.09 -16.53 -0.10
N THR A 60 -6.24 -16.85 -0.69
CA THR A 60 -7.57 -16.34 -0.30
C THR A 60 -7.96 -16.71 1.13
N THR A 61 -7.50 -17.86 1.63
CA THR A 61 -7.77 -18.36 2.98
C THR A 61 -7.07 -17.59 4.11
N MET A 62 -6.18 -16.64 3.79
CA MET A 62 -5.42 -15.92 4.81
C MET A 62 -6.20 -14.73 5.35
N GLY A 63 -6.21 -14.56 6.68
CA GLY A 63 -6.77 -13.36 7.30
C GLY A 63 -5.98 -12.08 6.97
N LYS A 64 -6.68 -10.93 6.98
CA LYS A 64 -6.16 -9.59 6.63
C LYS A 64 -4.81 -9.26 7.31
N LYS A 65 -4.64 -9.59 8.60
CA LYS A 65 -3.37 -9.40 9.36
C LYS A 65 -2.20 -10.22 8.79
N LYS A 66 -2.43 -11.47 8.39
CA LYS A 66 -1.39 -12.35 7.81
C LYS A 66 -1.01 -11.90 6.40
N ILE A 67 -1.99 -11.43 5.63
CA ILE A 67 -1.78 -10.83 4.31
C ILE A 67 -0.86 -9.61 4.42
N ALA A 68 -1.17 -8.66 5.32
CA ALA A 68 -0.35 -7.47 5.53
C ALA A 68 1.11 -7.81 5.87
N LYS A 69 1.34 -8.79 6.77
CA LYS A 69 2.69 -9.25 7.13
C LYS A 69 3.42 -9.92 5.96
N ARG A 70 2.73 -10.66 5.09
CA ARG A 70 3.33 -11.33 3.92
C ARG A 70 3.62 -10.39 2.76
N SER A 71 2.84 -9.33 2.61
CA SER A 71 3.02 -8.31 1.56
C SER A 71 4.11 -7.29 1.88
N LYS A 72 4.62 -7.25 3.11
CA LYS A 72 5.69 -6.32 3.52
C LYS A 72 6.98 -6.58 2.75
N ILE A 73 7.54 -5.51 2.16
CA ILE A 73 8.77 -5.53 1.38
C ILE A 73 9.89 -4.86 2.19
N LYS A 74 11.11 -5.37 2.05
CA LYS A 74 12.32 -4.68 2.51
C LYS A 74 13.13 -4.23 1.30
N ALA A 75 13.32 -2.92 1.16
CA ALA A 75 14.10 -2.33 0.08
C ALA A 75 15.56 -2.09 0.49
N PHE A 76 16.44 -2.00 -0.51
CA PHE A 76 17.81 -1.51 -0.38
C PHE A 76 18.12 -0.51 -1.49
N VAL A 77 19.07 0.39 -1.20
CA VAL A 77 19.62 1.35 -2.17
C VAL A 77 21.13 1.21 -2.11
N LYS A 78 21.78 0.99 -3.26
CA LYS A 78 23.23 0.79 -3.36
C LYS A 78 23.74 1.16 -4.75
N VAL A 79 24.99 1.63 -4.80
CA VAL A 79 25.75 1.81 -6.06
C VAL A 79 26.43 0.50 -6.43
N PHE A 80 26.22 0.04 -7.66
CA PHE A 80 26.86 -1.16 -8.22
C PHE A 80 27.67 -0.83 -9.47
N ASN A 81 28.82 -1.48 -9.63
CA ASN A 81 29.52 -1.58 -10.90
C ASN A 81 28.61 -2.35 -11.90
N TYR A 82 28.63 -1.96 -13.18
CA TYR A 82 27.90 -2.67 -14.23
C TYR A 82 28.29 -4.14 -14.37
N ASN A 83 29.55 -4.51 -14.12
CA ASN A 83 29.97 -5.91 -14.16
C ASN A 83 29.24 -6.78 -13.11
N HIS A 84 28.74 -6.15 -12.03
CA HIS A 84 28.00 -6.84 -10.98
C HIS A 84 26.49 -6.83 -11.21
N LEU A 85 26.04 -6.34 -12.37
CA LEU A 85 24.64 -6.27 -12.75
C LEU A 85 24.42 -7.10 -14.02
N MET A 86 23.46 -8.02 -13.97
CA MET A 86 22.93 -8.66 -15.15
C MET A 86 21.75 -7.83 -15.66
N PRO A 87 21.84 -7.20 -16.85
CA PRO A 87 20.72 -6.49 -17.45
C PRO A 87 19.62 -7.48 -17.82
N THR A 88 18.37 -7.04 -17.68
CA THR A 88 17.22 -7.85 -18.12
C THR A 88 16.40 -7.08 -19.15
N ARG A 89 15.60 -7.82 -19.92
CA ARG A 89 14.65 -7.23 -20.89
C ARG A 89 13.60 -6.33 -20.25
N TYR A 90 13.28 -6.54 -18.97
CA TYR A 90 12.14 -5.91 -18.32
C TYR A 90 12.43 -4.45 -17.94
N SER A 91 11.44 -3.59 -18.16
CA SER A 91 11.38 -2.23 -17.62
C SER A 91 10.24 -2.12 -16.61
N VAL A 92 10.46 -1.31 -15.58
CA VAL A 92 9.51 -1.09 -14.50
C VAL A 92 9.53 0.40 -14.19
N ASP A 93 8.50 1.09 -14.62
CA ASP A 93 8.36 2.55 -14.45
C ASP A 93 7.86 2.90 -13.04
N ILE A 94 8.75 2.97 -12.06
CA ILE A 94 8.41 3.40 -10.70
C ILE A 94 8.85 4.85 -10.58
N PRO A 95 7.94 5.78 -10.25
CA PRO A 95 8.32 7.14 -9.91
C PRO A 95 9.06 7.11 -8.58
N LEU A 96 10.39 7.02 -8.65
CA LEU A 96 11.30 7.20 -7.53
C LEU A 96 11.80 8.64 -7.59
N ASP A 97 11.72 9.35 -6.47
CA ASP A 97 12.16 10.73 -6.42
C ASP A 97 13.68 10.76 -6.51
N LYS A 98 14.18 11.21 -7.66
CA LYS A 98 15.61 11.29 -7.93
C LYS A 98 16.33 12.17 -6.91
N THR A 99 15.63 13.14 -6.31
CA THR A 99 16.15 14.03 -5.27
C THR A 99 16.47 13.29 -3.98
N VAL A 100 15.64 12.31 -3.60
CA VAL A 100 15.80 11.56 -2.36
C VAL A 100 16.69 10.33 -2.57
N VAL A 101 16.62 9.70 -3.75
CA VAL A 101 17.46 8.55 -4.12
C VAL A 101 18.64 9.03 -4.96
N ASN A 102 19.56 9.71 -4.27
CA ASN A 102 20.77 10.30 -4.83
C ASN A 102 22.08 9.60 -4.40
N LYS A 103 23.22 10.04 -4.96
CA LYS A 103 24.55 9.54 -4.55
C LYS A 103 24.96 10.05 -3.16
N ASP A 104 24.57 11.26 -2.79
CA ASP A 104 24.99 11.88 -1.52
C ASP A 104 24.35 11.21 -0.30
N VAL A 105 23.27 10.46 -0.53
CA VAL A 105 22.56 9.63 0.45
C VAL A 105 23.48 8.61 1.13
N PHE A 106 24.61 8.24 0.52
CA PHE A 106 25.56 7.29 1.12
C PHE A 106 26.51 7.91 2.15
N ARG A 107 26.59 9.24 2.25
CA ARG A 107 27.40 9.93 3.27
C ARG A 107 26.74 9.81 4.64
N ASP A 108 25.43 10.11 4.71
CA ASP A 108 24.68 10.06 5.96
C ASP A 108 23.79 8.83 6.12
N PRO A 109 23.93 8.06 7.21
CA PRO A 109 23.05 6.92 7.50
C PRO A 109 21.57 7.29 7.61
N ALA A 110 21.25 8.52 8.05
CA ALA A 110 19.88 9.01 8.17
C ALA A 110 19.21 9.18 6.81
N LEU A 111 19.89 9.83 5.85
CA LEU A 111 19.43 9.97 4.47
C LEU A 111 19.25 8.60 3.82
N LYS A 112 20.18 7.68 4.06
CA LYS A 112 20.07 6.28 3.58
C LYS A 112 18.88 5.52 4.16
N ARG A 113 18.43 5.85 5.38
CA ARG A 113 17.18 5.30 5.93
C ARG A 113 15.96 5.91 5.22
N LYS A 114 15.97 7.23 4.94
CA LYS A 114 14.89 7.94 4.23
C LYS A 114 14.70 7.38 2.82
N ALA A 115 15.77 7.29 2.02
CA ALA A 115 15.71 6.74 0.66
C ALA A 115 15.23 5.28 0.61
N ARG A 116 15.65 4.44 1.59
CA ARG A 116 15.14 3.06 1.69
C ARG A 116 13.66 3.00 2.06
N ARG A 117 13.18 3.93 2.90
CA ARG A 117 11.77 4.00 3.31
C ARG A 117 10.89 4.38 2.12
N GLU A 118 11.30 5.37 1.35
CA GLU A 118 10.59 5.79 0.14
C GLU A 118 10.54 4.67 -0.91
N ALA A 119 11.70 4.08 -1.24
CA ALA A 119 11.76 2.96 -2.18
C ALA A 119 10.86 1.80 -1.73
N LYS A 120 10.81 1.51 -0.42
CA LYS A 120 9.90 0.52 0.14
C LYS A 120 8.44 0.87 -0.12
N ILE A 121 8.01 2.10 0.17
CA ILE A 121 6.62 2.54 -0.01
C ILE A 121 6.20 2.37 -1.48
N LYS A 122 7.01 2.89 -2.41
CA LYS A 122 6.74 2.78 -3.85
C LYS A 122 6.70 1.33 -4.34
N PHE A 123 7.58 0.45 -3.83
CA PHE A 123 7.54 -0.98 -4.17
C PHE A 123 6.29 -1.67 -3.60
N GLU A 124 5.84 -1.32 -2.39
CA GLU A 124 4.64 -1.89 -1.76
C GLU A 124 3.37 -1.44 -2.47
N GLU A 125 3.25 -0.14 -2.80
CA GLU A 125 2.16 0.40 -3.61
C GLU A 125 2.05 -0.35 -4.94
N ARG A 126 3.17 -0.47 -5.66
CA ARG A 126 3.16 -1.16 -6.95
C ARG A 126 2.86 -2.64 -6.83
N TYR A 127 3.32 -3.32 -5.77
CA TYR A 127 3.01 -4.72 -5.55
C TYR A 127 1.50 -4.96 -5.37
N LYS A 128 0.81 -4.08 -4.63
CA LYS A 128 -0.65 -4.15 -4.43
C LYS A 128 -1.42 -4.05 -5.74
N THR A 129 -0.95 -3.25 -6.71
CA THR A 129 -1.59 -3.14 -8.03
C THR A 129 -1.48 -4.40 -8.90
N GLY A 130 -0.57 -5.34 -8.57
CA GLY A 130 -0.40 -6.60 -9.31
C GLY A 130 0.20 -6.49 -10.72
N LYS A 131 0.56 -5.28 -11.18
CA LYS A 131 0.93 -4.97 -12.57
C LYS A 131 2.22 -5.64 -13.09
N ASN A 132 3.06 -6.22 -12.22
CA ASN A 132 4.39 -6.73 -12.58
C ASN A 132 4.63 -8.20 -12.17
N LYS A 133 3.56 -8.95 -11.91
CA LYS A 133 3.66 -10.39 -11.65
C LYS A 133 3.94 -11.10 -12.97
N ARG A 134 5.18 -11.57 -13.19
CA ARG A 134 5.49 -12.50 -14.29
C ARG A 134 4.58 -13.71 -14.13
N ARG A 135 3.54 -13.82 -14.97
CA ARG A 135 2.66 -14.98 -14.99
C ARG A 135 3.56 -16.17 -15.33
N ARG A 136 3.51 -17.23 -14.52
CA ARG A 136 4.02 -18.53 -14.97
C ARG A 136 3.12 -18.90 -16.16
N SER A 137 3.74 -19.17 -17.31
CA SER A 137 3.05 -19.69 -18.49
C SER A 137 2.25 -20.92 -18.07
N GLY A 138 0.91 -20.88 -18.23
CA GLY A 138 0.03 -22.01 -17.92
C GLY A 138 -1.28 -21.72 -17.17
N ALA A 139 -1.80 -20.48 -17.12
CA ALA A 139 -3.17 -20.26 -16.62
C ALA A 139 -3.88 -19.11 -17.36
N PRO A 140 -5.12 -19.32 -17.86
CA PRO A 140 -5.80 -18.36 -18.72
C PRO A 140 -6.16 -17.07 -17.99
N ALA A 141 -6.39 -16.02 -18.79
CA ALA A 141 -6.67 -14.66 -18.36
C ALA A 141 -8.16 -14.38 -18.06
N ALA A 142 -9.00 -15.40 -18.00
CA ALA A 142 -10.46 -15.26 -17.96
C ALA A 142 -11.04 -15.65 -16.58
N GLU A 143 -10.67 -14.93 -15.52
CA GLU A 143 -11.39 -15.03 -14.23
C GLU A 143 -11.21 -13.74 -13.42
N LYS A 144 -11.38 -12.59 -14.08
CA LYS A 144 -11.34 -11.27 -13.43
C LYS A 144 -12.56 -10.40 -13.72
N GLN A 145 -13.51 -10.90 -14.50
CA GLN A 145 -14.76 -10.20 -14.79
C GLN A 145 -15.94 -10.72 -13.95
N LYS A 146 -15.99 -12.01 -13.59
CA LYS A 146 -17.09 -12.57 -12.78
C LYS A 146 -17.03 -12.33 -11.26
N LEU A 147 -15.88 -11.90 -10.73
CA LEU A 147 -15.72 -11.65 -9.28
C LEU A 147 -15.90 -10.17 -8.87
N LYS A 148 -16.07 -9.25 -9.84
CA LYS A 148 -16.34 -7.84 -9.52
C LYS A 148 -17.83 -7.52 -9.39
N GLU A 149 -18.69 -8.43 -9.81
CA GLU A 149 -20.14 -8.20 -9.91
C GLU A 149 -20.94 -8.85 -8.76
N GLN A 150 -20.29 -9.67 -7.92
CA GLN A 150 -20.94 -10.35 -6.78
C GLN A 150 -20.54 -9.80 -5.40
N ASP A 151 -19.59 -8.87 -5.33
CA ASP A 151 -19.10 -8.29 -4.07
C ASP A 151 -19.73 -6.92 -3.74
N HIS A 152 -20.75 -6.46 -4.50
CA HIS A 152 -21.50 -5.22 -4.18
C HIS A 152 -22.68 -5.43 -3.20
N ASP A 153 -23.12 -6.67 -2.95
CA ASP A 153 -24.31 -6.95 -2.12
C ASP A 153 -24.01 -7.56 -0.74
N ARG A 154 -22.75 -7.53 -0.29
CA ARG A 154 -22.44 -7.84 1.11
C ARG A 154 -21.65 -6.69 1.70
N GLY A 155 -22.37 -5.84 2.44
CA GLY A 155 -21.82 -4.71 3.18
C GLY A 155 -20.55 -5.10 3.94
N GLU A 156 -19.40 -4.78 3.37
CA GLU A 156 -18.19 -4.64 4.15
C GLU A 156 -18.31 -3.31 4.89
N ILE A 157 -18.51 -3.40 6.20
CA ILE A 157 -18.16 -2.34 7.14
C ILE A 157 -16.65 -2.14 6.99
N THR A 158 -16.28 -1.26 6.05
CA THR A 158 -14.93 -0.74 5.94
C THR A 158 -14.75 0.24 7.09
N PHE A 159 -14.24 -0.25 8.22
CA PHE A 159 -13.56 0.63 9.18
C PHE A 159 -12.31 1.13 8.46
N THR A 160 -12.46 2.22 7.71
CA THR A 160 -11.36 3.03 7.22
C THR A 160 -10.57 3.42 8.45
N MET A 161 -9.39 2.83 8.60
CA MET A 161 -8.36 3.38 9.48
C MET A 161 -8.01 4.72 8.85
N PHE A 162 -8.64 5.77 9.36
CA PHE A 162 -8.24 7.15 9.20
C PHE A 162 -6.76 7.20 9.57
N SER A 163 -5.90 7.35 8.57
CA SER A 163 -4.54 7.77 8.81
C SER A 163 -4.61 9.16 9.42
N ASP A 164 -4.00 9.36 10.58
CA ASP A 164 -3.86 10.64 11.27
C ASP A 164 -2.96 11.64 10.51
N GLU A 165 -3.01 11.68 9.18
CA GLU A 165 -2.12 12.50 8.33
C GLU A 165 -2.88 13.35 7.29
N ASP A 166 -4.21 13.32 7.24
CA ASP A 166 -5.00 14.17 6.31
C ASP A 166 -5.73 15.33 7.04
N PHE A 167 -5.08 15.91 8.05
CA PHE A 167 -5.35 17.28 8.50
C PHE A 167 -4.13 18.16 8.20
N SER A 168 -3.57 18.04 6.99
CA SER A 168 -2.74 19.12 6.46
C SER A 168 -3.67 20.24 6.02
N LEU A 169 -3.90 21.17 6.93
CA LEU A 169 -4.43 22.47 6.62
C LEU A 169 -3.34 23.22 5.82
N VAL A 170 -3.24 22.91 4.52
CA VAL A 170 -2.44 23.71 3.60
C VAL A 170 -3.12 25.07 3.58
N MET A 171 -2.53 26.02 4.31
CA MET A 171 -2.69 27.43 4.05
C MET A 171 -2.10 27.69 2.67
N ASP A 172 -2.91 27.51 1.63
CA ASP A 172 -2.64 28.14 0.35
C ASP A 172 -2.62 29.63 0.65
N ASN A 173 -1.42 30.20 0.59
CA ASN A 173 -1.17 31.61 0.82
C ASN A 173 -1.05 32.27 -0.56
N PRO A 174 -2.13 32.70 -1.23
CA PRO A 174 -2.05 33.72 -2.25
C PRO A 174 -2.04 35.08 -1.54
N GLN A 175 -0.82 35.61 -1.37
CA GLN A 175 -0.49 36.92 -0.83
C GLN A 175 -1.00 38.12 -1.68
N GLN A 176 -2.22 38.09 -2.22
CA GLN A 176 -2.70 39.14 -3.14
C GLN A 176 -4.13 39.65 -2.95
N SER A 177 -4.80 39.40 -1.82
CA SER A 177 -6.11 40.05 -1.55
C SER A 177 -6.34 40.43 -0.09
N GLN A 178 -5.28 40.74 0.65
CA GLN A 178 -5.37 40.99 2.09
C GLN A 178 -5.82 42.42 2.47
N ASP A 179 -5.97 43.33 1.50
CA ASP A 179 -6.23 44.75 1.80
C ASP A 179 -7.59 45.28 1.29
N THR A 180 -8.42 44.45 0.63
CA THR A 180 -9.75 44.85 0.15
C THR A 180 -10.85 44.30 1.04
N LEU A 181 -11.81 45.15 1.44
CA LEU A 181 -12.94 44.80 2.31
C LEU A 181 -13.75 43.59 1.78
N GLU A 182 -13.93 43.51 0.46
CA GLU A 182 -14.62 42.42 -0.23
C GLU A 182 -13.89 41.08 -0.12
N GLY A 183 -12.55 41.09 -0.19
CA GLY A 183 -11.71 39.91 -0.01
C GLY A 183 -11.81 39.33 1.40
N ILE A 184 -11.86 40.20 2.42
CA ILE A 184 -12.05 39.80 3.82
C ILE A 184 -13.43 39.18 4.03
N GLN A 185 -14.48 39.79 3.46
CA GLN A 185 -15.85 39.25 3.53
C GLN A 185 -15.98 37.88 2.85
N ALA A 186 -15.36 37.70 1.68
CA ALA A 186 -15.34 36.42 0.98
C ALA A 186 -14.62 35.32 1.79
N LEU A 187 -13.52 35.67 2.47
CA LEU A 187 -12.78 34.77 3.34
C LEU A 187 -13.63 34.33 4.55
N ILE A 188 -14.31 35.28 5.21
CA ILE A 188 -15.22 35.00 6.32
C ILE A 188 -16.35 34.06 5.88
N ASN A 189 -16.93 34.30 4.70
CA ASN A 189 -17.99 33.45 4.16
C ASN A 189 -17.49 32.04 3.82
N LYS A 190 -16.26 31.91 3.29
CA LYS A 190 -15.60 30.62 3.05
C LYS A 190 -15.43 29.84 4.36
N TYR A 191 -14.90 30.48 5.41
CA TYR A 191 -14.72 29.83 6.71
C TYR A 191 -16.05 29.46 7.38
N LYS A 192 -17.07 30.31 7.30
CA LYS A 192 -18.43 29.98 7.79
C LYS A 192 -19.00 28.73 7.09
N LYS A 193 -18.81 28.63 5.77
CA LYS A 193 -19.25 27.46 4.99
C LYS A 193 -18.49 26.20 5.37
N GLN A 194 -17.17 26.30 5.56
CA GLN A 194 -16.35 25.16 6.02
C GLN A 194 -16.75 24.69 7.42
N TYR A 195 -17.03 25.61 8.35
CA TYR A 195 -17.48 25.27 9.69
C TYR A 195 -18.85 24.58 9.69
N GLY A 196 -19.80 25.07 8.87
CA GLY A 196 -21.10 24.43 8.70
C GLY A 196 -20.98 22.99 8.20
N GLN A 197 -20.14 22.76 7.19
CA GLN A 197 -19.85 21.42 6.67
C GLN A 197 -19.25 20.50 7.73
N LEU A 198 -18.39 21.03 8.61
CA LEU A 198 -17.77 20.27 9.68
C LEU A 198 -18.80 19.79 10.73
N ILE A 199 -19.77 20.64 11.08
CA ILE A 199 -20.84 20.32 12.02
C ILE A 199 -21.74 19.21 11.45
N GLU A 200 -22.11 19.34 10.17
CA GLU A 200 -22.95 18.36 9.49
C GLU A 200 -22.27 16.99 9.44
N GLN A 201 -20.98 16.95 9.08
CA GLN A 201 -20.17 15.73 9.13
C GLN A 201 -20.11 15.12 10.55
N GLN A 202 -19.99 15.95 11.59
CA GLN A 202 -19.96 15.47 12.97
C GLN A 202 -21.31 14.85 13.39
N HIS A 203 -22.42 15.43 12.94
CA HIS A 203 -23.77 14.90 13.17
C HIS A 203 -24.01 13.59 12.43
N GLU A 204 -23.59 13.49 11.16
CA GLU A 204 -23.66 12.23 10.40
C GLU A 204 -22.82 11.12 11.04
N LEU A 205 -21.60 11.44 11.50
CA LEU A 205 -20.74 10.49 12.20
C LEU A 205 -21.34 10.03 13.53
N SER A 206 -22.03 10.91 14.27
CA SER A 206 -22.71 10.53 15.51
C SER A 206 -23.90 9.62 15.24
N ALA A 207 -24.71 9.92 14.23
CA ALA A 207 -25.84 9.10 13.81
C ALA A 207 -25.39 7.69 13.39
N ALA A 208 -24.35 7.58 12.55
CA ALA A 208 -23.79 6.30 12.13
C ALA A 208 -23.26 5.47 13.31
N ARG A 209 -22.66 6.12 14.31
CA ARG A 209 -22.19 5.46 15.52
C ARG A 209 -23.35 4.89 16.34
N ASP A 210 -24.44 5.61 16.46
CA ASP A 210 -25.61 5.17 17.22
C ASP A 210 -26.38 4.06 16.49
N GLU A 211 -26.43 4.07 15.16
CA GLU A 211 -26.94 2.95 14.36
C GLU A 211 -26.12 1.67 14.56
N GLN A 212 -24.78 1.76 14.55
CA GLN A 212 -23.92 0.61 14.84
C GLN A 212 -24.14 0.06 16.26
N ARG A 213 -24.38 0.93 17.25
CA ARG A 213 -24.72 0.51 18.62
C ARG A 213 -26.05 -0.23 18.69
N LYS A 214 -27.08 0.26 17.98
CA LYS A 214 -28.39 -0.40 17.89
C LYS A 214 -28.27 -1.80 17.29
N LEU A 215 -27.59 -1.91 16.14
CA LEU A 215 -27.34 -3.20 15.49
C LEU A 215 -26.59 -4.17 16.41
N ALA A 216 -25.55 -3.71 17.11
CA ALA A 216 -24.83 -4.54 18.09
C ALA A 216 -25.74 -5.04 19.23
N GLY A 217 -26.66 -4.19 19.70
CA GLY A 217 -27.68 -4.57 20.67
C GLY A 217 -28.61 -5.67 20.16
N GLU A 218 -29.09 -5.55 18.92
CA GLU A 218 -29.95 -6.56 18.29
C GLU A 218 -29.23 -7.90 18.13
N PHE A 219 -27.96 -7.89 17.70
CA PHE A 219 -27.17 -9.12 17.60
C PHE A 219 -27.02 -9.80 18.96
N LYS A 220 -26.75 -9.03 20.02
CA LYS A 220 -26.67 -9.57 21.38
C LYS A 220 -27.99 -10.22 21.81
N GLN A 221 -29.12 -9.53 21.61
CA GLN A 221 -30.45 -10.08 21.92
C GLN A 221 -30.76 -11.36 21.13
N ARG A 222 -30.41 -11.41 19.85
CA ARG A 222 -30.59 -12.63 19.01
C ARG A 222 -29.75 -13.79 19.54
N THR A 223 -28.50 -13.55 19.93
CA THR A 223 -27.64 -14.60 20.50
C THR A 223 -28.19 -15.12 21.83
N GLU A 224 -28.68 -14.24 22.69
CA GLU A 224 -29.28 -14.63 23.97
C GLU A 224 -30.56 -15.46 23.78
N LYS A 225 -31.40 -15.09 22.82
CA LYS A 225 -32.60 -15.87 22.46
C LYS A 225 -32.24 -17.27 21.94
N LEU A 226 -31.25 -17.36 21.05
CA LEU A 226 -30.78 -18.64 20.51
C LEU A 226 -30.17 -19.54 21.59
N VAL A 227 -29.40 -18.96 22.51
CA VAL A 227 -28.83 -19.71 23.64
C VAL A 227 -29.92 -20.22 24.57
N LYS A 228 -30.98 -19.43 24.81
CA LYS A 228 -32.12 -19.89 25.62
C LYS A 228 -32.87 -21.05 24.94
N SER A 229 -33.15 -20.95 23.64
CA SER A 229 -33.86 -22.03 22.93
C SER A 229 -33.07 -23.33 22.93
N THR A 230 -31.76 -23.27 22.64
CA THR A 230 -30.89 -24.46 22.66
C THR A 230 -30.77 -25.11 24.04
N LYS A 231 -30.81 -24.34 25.14
CA LYS A 231 -30.83 -24.89 26.50
C LYS A 231 -32.15 -25.61 26.80
N LEU A 232 -33.28 -25.03 26.42
CA LEU A 232 -34.60 -25.65 26.58
C LEU A 232 -34.69 -26.97 25.78
N ASP A 233 -34.14 -26.99 24.57
CA ASP A 233 -34.08 -28.21 23.75
C ASP A 233 -33.20 -29.30 24.41
N GLN A 234 -32.08 -28.92 25.03
CA GLN A 234 -31.22 -29.86 25.77
C GLN A 234 -31.91 -30.41 27.02
N GLU A 235 -32.65 -29.58 27.76
CA GLU A 235 -33.37 -29.97 28.97
C GLU A 235 -34.55 -30.89 28.65
N SER A 236 -35.33 -30.57 27.61
CA SER A 236 -36.41 -31.44 27.13
C SER A 236 -35.90 -32.79 26.64
N PHE A 237 -34.78 -32.82 25.91
CA PHE A 237 -34.14 -34.06 25.48
C PHE A 237 -33.66 -34.90 26.69
N ARG A 238 -33.03 -34.27 27.69
CA ARG A 238 -32.61 -34.96 28.92
C ARG A 238 -33.81 -35.56 29.67
N SER A 239 -34.88 -34.79 29.87
CA SER A 239 -36.11 -35.26 30.52
C SER A 239 -36.77 -36.44 29.78
N SER A 240 -36.76 -36.41 28.43
CA SER A 240 -37.25 -37.53 27.62
C SER A 240 -36.41 -38.80 27.76
N MET A 241 -35.09 -38.67 27.92
CA MET A 241 -34.19 -39.80 28.18
C MET A 241 -34.36 -40.37 29.60
N GLU A 242 -34.61 -39.52 30.60
CA GLU A 242 -34.87 -39.95 31.98
C GLU A 242 -36.20 -40.70 32.10
N THR A 243 -37.27 -40.18 31.49
CA THR A 243 -38.58 -40.87 31.45
C THR A 243 -38.52 -42.22 30.73
N ARG A 244 -37.67 -42.36 29.69
CA ARG A 244 -37.42 -43.64 29.03
C ARG A 244 -36.59 -44.63 29.85
N ARG A 245 -35.77 -44.16 30.79
CA ARG A 245 -34.98 -45.02 31.70
C ARG A 245 -35.77 -45.55 32.90
N HIS A 246 -36.91 -44.95 33.20
CA HIS A 246 -37.80 -45.35 34.31
C HIS A 246 -39.01 -46.20 33.88
N ARG A 247 -39.13 -46.50 32.58
CA ARG A 247 -39.99 -47.56 32.04
C ARG A 247 -39.16 -48.81 31.79
#